data_AF-A4X299-F1
#
_entry.id   AF-A4X299-F1
#
_cell.length_a   1.000
_cell.length_b   1.000
_cell.length_c   1.000
_cell.angle_alpha   90.00
_cell.angle_beta   90.00
_cell.angle_gamma   90.00
#
_symmetry.space_group_name_H-M   'P 1'
#
loop_
_entity.id
_entity.type
_entity.pdbx_description
1 polymer ?
#
loop_
_entity_poly.entity_id
_entity_poly.type
_entity_poly.pdbx_seq_one_letter_code
_entity_poly.pdbx_strand_id
1 'polypeptide(L)'
;MNITPRREEIAEVVAILESGAYDGPDAMAADLIRAVAGLLWFRTWWVLGARGPRAANFGPFASEAEAVRWGKQVANMAIPAEWGVVQVHGMGRIATNAKGGREGGGFGYCVTAGCGCPPYAHAMDKSTRGKCVICGSCDRYQQSERKPAKRAKREPA
;
A
#
# COMPACT_ATOMS: atom_id res chain seq x y z
N MET A 1 -1.67 11.17 9.65
CA MET A 1 -1.88 10.42 8.40
C MET A 1 -3.35 10.57 8.03
N ASN A 2 -3.68 11.39 7.03
CA ASN A 2 -4.99 11.35 6.42
C ASN A 2 -4.93 10.36 5.25
N ILE A 3 -5.83 9.38 5.24
CA ILE A 3 -5.93 8.41 4.15
C ILE A 3 -7.19 8.67 3.34
N THR A 4 -7.01 8.95 2.05
CA THR A 4 -8.09 8.84 1.06
C THR A 4 -8.06 7.41 0.53
N PRO A 5 -9.12 6.60 0.78
CA PRO A 5 -9.21 5.25 0.25
C PRO A 5 -9.28 5.26 -1.28
N ARG A 6 -8.56 4.36 -1.92
CA ARG A 6 -8.63 4.13 -3.37
C ARG A 6 -9.77 3.16 -3.67
N ARG A 7 -10.26 3.17 -4.92
CA ARG A 7 -11.39 2.32 -5.32
C ARG A 7 -11.11 0.83 -5.06
N GLU A 8 -9.89 0.38 -5.33
CA GLU A 8 -9.43 -0.98 -5.10
C GLU A 8 -9.34 -1.35 -3.61
N GLU A 9 -8.97 -0.40 -2.74
CA GLU A 9 -8.91 -0.59 -1.29
C GLU A 9 -10.32 -0.73 -0.70
N ILE A 10 -11.26 0.12 -1.17
CA ILE A 10 -12.67 0.04 -0.80
C ILE A 10 -13.27 -1.29 -1.25
N ALA A 11 -13.01 -1.69 -2.50
CA ALA A 11 -13.51 -2.94 -3.05
C ALA A 11 -13.07 -4.17 -2.23
N GLU A 12 -11.81 -4.19 -1.77
CA GLU A 12 -11.30 -5.27 -0.92
C GLU A 12 -12.02 -5.33 0.43
N VAL A 13 -12.23 -4.17 1.09
CA VAL A 13 -12.96 -4.09 2.36
C VAL A 13 -14.43 -4.50 2.21
N VAL A 14 -15.15 -3.92 1.26
CA VAL A 14 -16.56 -4.26 0.98
C VAL A 14 -16.71 -5.75 0.77
N ALA A 15 -15.80 -6.34 0.00
CA ALA A 15 -15.91 -7.73 -0.35
C ALA A 15 -15.56 -8.69 0.80
N ILE A 16 -14.91 -8.24 1.88
CA ILE A 16 -14.80 -8.97 3.16
C ILE A 16 -16.14 -8.90 3.89
N LEU A 17 -16.70 -7.70 4.02
CA LEU A 17 -17.96 -7.45 4.71
C LEU A 17 -19.15 -8.22 4.09
N GLU A 18 -19.15 -8.37 2.76
CA GLU A 18 -20.21 -9.05 2.01
C GLU A 18 -19.97 -10.56 1.81
N SER A 19 -18.84 -11.11 2.27
CA SER A 19 -18.41 -12.47 1.89
C SER A 19 -19.27 -13.62 2.46
N GLY A 20 -20.00 -13.40 3.56
CA GLY A 20 -20.71 -14.46 4.28
C GLY A 20 -19.81 -15.62 4.76
N ALA A 21 -18.48 -15.46 4.70
CA ALA A 21 -17.51 -16.55 4.90
C ALA A 21 -17.08 -16.74 6.37
N TYR A 22 -17.55 -15.88 7.27
CA TYR A 22 -17.11 -15.80 8.66
C TYR A 22 -18.17 -16.33 9.61
N ASP A 23 -17.76 -17.19 10.54
CA ASP A 23 -18.64 -17.79 11.55
C ASP A 23 -19.05 -16.81 12.67
N GLY A 24 -18.43 -15.64 12.73
CA GLY A 24 -18.70 -14.62 13.73
C GLY A 24 -17.96 -13.30 13.48
N PRO A 25 -18.33 -12.23 14.22
CA PRO A 25 -17.78 -10.88 14.02
C PRO A 25 -16.28 -10.80 14.28
N ASP A 26 -15.76 -11.54 15.25
CA ASP A 26 -14.32 -11.50 15.60
C ASP A 26 -13.43 -12.02 14.47
N ALA A 27 -13.86 -13.09 13.79
CA ALA A 27 -13.14 -13.65 12.65
C ALA A 27 -13.12 -12.68 11.45
N MET A 28 -14.27 -12.04 11.18
CA MET A 28 -14.38 -11.02 10.14
C MET A 28 -13.52 -9.80 10.47
N ALA A 29 -13.55 -9.32 11.72
CA ALA A 29 -12.76 -8.17 12.15
C ALA A 29 -11.25 -8.44 12.02
N ALA A 30 -10.80 -9.64 12.40
CA ALA A 30 -9.40 -10.03 12.25
C ALA A 30 -8.95 -10.02 10.78
N ASP A 31 -9.75 -10.55 9.86
CA ASP A 31 -9.42 -10.55 8.44
C ASP A 31 -9.52 -9.17 7.80
N LEU A 32 -10.49 -8.34 8.23
CA LEU A 32 -10.59 -6.95 7.82
C LEU A 32 -9.33 -6.15 8.21
N ILE A 33 -8.86 -6.29 9.46
CA ILE A 33 -7.64 -5.63 9.95
C ILE A 33 -6.42 -6.09 9.15
N ARG A 34 -6.29 -7.40 8.89
CA ARG A 34 -5.20 -7.95 8.08
C ARG A 34 -5.21 -7.41 6.65
N ALA A 35 -6.40 -7.32 6.04
CA ALA A 35 -6.55 -6.79 4.70
C ALA A 35 -6.15 -5.31 4.63
N VAL A 36 -6.66 -4.48 5.56
CA VAL A 36 -6.30 -3.05 5.65
C VAL A 36 -4.80 -2.88 5.88
N ALA A 37 -4.21 -3.64 6.81
CA ALA A 37 -2.77 -3.62 7.05
C ALA A 37 -1.97 -3.99 5.78
N GLY A 38 -2.42 -5.01 5.03
CA GLY A 38 -1.85 -5.38 3.75
C GLY A 38 -1.92 -4.25 2.72
N LEU A 39 -3.07 -3.60 2.57
CA LEU A 39 -3.24 -2.47 1.65
C LEU A 39 -2.27 -1.32 1.99
N LEU A 40 -2.14 -0.98 3.28
CA LEU A 40 -1.23 0.06 3.76
C LEU A 40 0.25 -0.31 3.56
N TRP A 41 0.57 -1.60 3.72
CA TRP A 41 1.93 -2.13 3.56
C TRP A 41 2.46 -1.99 2.13
N PHE A 42 1.59 -2.07 1.13
CA PHE A 42 1.94 -1.90 -0.29
C PHE A 42 1.87 -0.45 -0.78
N ARG A 43 1.25 0.44 -0.01
CA ARG A 43 1.08 1.83 -0.40
C ARG A 43 2.41 2.57 -0.40
N THR A 44 2.60 3.43 -1.40
CA THR A 44 3.69 4.40 -1.39
C THR A 44 3.29 5.58 -0.51
N TRP A 45 4.23 5.99 0.32
CA TRP A 45 4.07 7.05 1.30
C TRP A 45 5.05 8.19 1.03
N TRP A 46 4.80 9.32 1.68
CA TRP A 46 5.69 10.45 1.70
C TRP A 46 6.10 10.74 3.14
N VAL A 47 7.38 11.03 3.35
CA VAL A 47 7.95 11.38 4.65
C VAL A 47 8.56 12.75 4.53
N LEU A 48 8.23 13.63 5.45
CA LEU A 48 8.88 14.91 5.60
C LEU A 48 10.11 14.70 6.48
N GLY A 49 11.30 14.76 5.90
CA GLY A 49 12.56 14.62 6.60
C GLY A 49 13.16 15.98 6.93
N ALA A 50 13.77 16.10 8.11
CA ALA A 50 14.64 17.21 8.46
C ALA A 50 16.11 16.81 8.27
N ARG A 51 16.97 17.76 7.91
CA ARG A 51 18.43 17.60 8.05
C ARG A 51 18.92 18.31 9.31
N GLY A 52 19.80 17.64 10.06
CA GLY A 52 20.46 18.20 11.24
C GLY A 52 20.46 17.28 12.47
N PRO A 53 21.22 17.62 13.51
CA PRO A 53 21.42 16.78 14.71
C PRO A 53 20.17 16.59 15.57
N ARG A 54 19.11 17.38 15.34
CA ARG A 54 17.79 17.25 15.99
C ARG A 54 16.67 17.03 14.98
N ALA A 55 17.00 16.44 13.83
CA ALA A 55 16.03 16.18 12.77
C ALA A 55 14.94 15.21 13.26
N ALA A 56 13.72 15.70 13.33
CA ALA A 56 12.53 14.87 13.44
C ALA A 56 11.98 14.61 12.03
N ASN A 57 11.75 13.34 11.70
CA ASN A 57 11.06 12.97 10.46
C ASN A 57 9.57 12.78 10.76
N PHE A 58 8.70 13.37 9.94
CA PHE A 58 7.25 13.26 10.08
C PHE A 58 6.67 12.43 8.94
N GLY A 59 5.63 11.65 9.24
CA GLY A 59 4.93 10.83 8.27
C GLY A 59 4.35 9.57 8.92
N PRO A 60 3.76 8.66 8.13
CA PRO A 60 3.62 8.73 6.67
C PRO A 60 2.49 9.68 6.21
N PHE A 61 2.69 10.36 5.09
CA PHE A 61 1.70 11.18 4.37
C PHE A 61 1.22 10.47 3.11
N ALA A 62 -0.05 10.63 2.75
CA ALA A 62 -0.64 9.95 1.58
C ALA A 62 -0.26 10.61 0.26
N SER A 63 0.21 11.87 0.28
CA SER A 63 0.67 12.61 -0.90
C SER A 63 1.81 13.57 -0.56
N GLU A 64 2.59 13.95 -1.57
CA GLU A 64 3.64 14.97 -1.45
C GLU A 64 3.05 16.31 -1.01
N ALA A 65 1.90 16.72 -1.59
CA ALA A 65 1.23 17.96 -1.25
C ALA A 65 0.81 18.03 0.23
N GLU A 66 0.40 16.90 0.82
CA GLU A 66 0.10 16.81 2.26
C GLU A 66 1.37 17.00 3.09
N ALA A 67 2.47 16.31 2.74
CA ALA A 67 3.76 16.43 3.41
C ALA A 67 4.31 17.87 3.35
N VAL A 68 4.25 18.51 2.18
CA VAL A 68 4.68 19.91 1.98
C VAL A 68 3.83 20.87 2.81
N ARG A 69 2.51 20.68 2.84
CA ARG A 69 1.59 21.55 3.60
C ARG A 69 1.85 21.43 5.10
N TRP A 70 2.05 20.21 5.60
CA TRP A 70 2.46 19.97 6.98
C TRP A 70 3.83 20.58 7.28
N GLY A 71 4.80 20.42 6.39
CA GLY A 71 6.14 20.99 6.55
C GLY A 71 6.14 22.51 6.66
N LYS A 72 5.31 23.21 5.87
CA LYS A 72 5.11 24.67 6.00
C LYS A 72 4.54 25.05 7.37
N GLN A 73 3.62 24.25 7.92
CA GLN A 73 3.07 24.49 9.25
C GLN A 73 4.13 24.28 10.34
N VAL A 74 4.89 23.19 10.28
CA VAL A 74 5.94 22.86 11.27
C VAL A 74 7.12 23.83 11.20
N ALA A 75 7.54 24.26 10.00
CA ALA A 75 8.61 25.23 9.82
C ALA A 75 8.28 26.57 10.50
N ASN A 76 7.00 26.97 10.50
CA ASN A 76 6.52 28.16 11.20
C ASN A 76 6.47 27.98 12.73
N MET A 77 6.55 26.74 13.24
CA MET A 77 6.48 26.40 14.68
C MET A 77 7.84 26.27 15.37
N ALA A 78 8.90 26.91 14.82
CA ALA A 78 10.22 27.06 15.45
C ALA A 78 11.10 25.80 15.55
N ILE A 79 10.94 24.82 14.65
CA ILE A 79 11.96 23.79 14.42
C ILE A 79 12.86 24.26 13.26
N PRO A 80 14.02 24.90 13.51
CA PRO A 80 14.96 25.28 12.47
C PRO A 80 15.60 24.03 11.88
N ALA A 81 15.08 23.59 10.75
CA ALA A 81 15.62 22.47 9.98
C ALA A 81 15.42 22.74 8.48
N GLU A 82 16.35 22.24 7.68
CA GLU A 82 16.11 22.09 6.24
C GLU A 82 15.17 20.91 6.03
N TRP A 83 13.94 21.21 5.64
CA TRP A 83 12.90 20.21 5.37
C TRP A 83 12.98 19.73 3.93
N GLY A 84 12.97 18.42 3.74
CA GLY A 84 12.85 17.76 2.45
C GLY A 84 11.72 16.74 2.47
N VAL A 85 11.07 16.52 1.33
CA VAL A 85 10.05 15.48 1.20
C VAL A 85 10.66 14.29 0.45
N VAL A 86 10.56 13.11 1.06
CA VAL A 86 11.09 11.86 0.52
C VAL A 86 9.93 10.91 0.26
N GLN A 87 9.87 10.38 -0.97
CA GLN A 87 8.95 9.30 -1.28
C GLN A 87 9.50 7.98 -0.73
N VAL A 88 8.68 7.27 0.05
CA VAL A 88 9.00 5.96 0.59
C VAL A 88 8.05 4.95 -0.04
N HIS A 89 8.60 4.08 -0.88
CA HIS A 89 7.81 2.99 -1.47
C HIS A 89 7.35 2.01 -0.39
N GLY A 90 6.14 1.46 -0.57
CA GLY A 90 5.56 0.51 0.38
C GLY A 90 6.51 -0.67 0.62
N MET A 91 6.73 -1.00 1.90
CA MET A 91 7.61 -2.09 2.28
C MET A 91 7.14 -3.43 1.72
N GLY A 92 5.84 -3.59 1.44
CA GLY A 92 5.29 -4.73 0.71
C GLY A 92 5.94 -4.93 -0.63
N ARG A 93 6.10 -3.86 -1.43
CA ARG A 93 6.78 -3.93 -2.72
C ARG A 93 8.23 -4.37 -2.56
N ILE A 94 8.95 -3.79 -1.59
CA ILE A 94 10.36 -4.12 -1.33
C ILE A 94 10.50 -5.57 -0.89
N ALA A 95 9.68 -6.02 0.06
CA ALA A 95 9.69 -7.40 0.58
C ALA A 95 9.29 -8.41 -0.51
N THR A 96 8.34 -8.06 -1.37
CA THR A 96 7.94 -8.89 -2.53
C THR A 96 9.11 -9.07 -3.48
N ASN A 97 9.78 -7.97 -3.82
CA ASN A 97 10.92 -7.99 -4.74
C ASN A 97 12.11 -8.74 -4.14
N ALA A 98 12.40 -8.54 -2.84
CA ALA A 98 13.45 -9.26 -2.14
C ALA A 98 13.23 -10.79 -2.11
N LYS A 99 11.97 -11.25 -2.15
CA LYS A 99 11.59 -12.67 -2.15
C LYS A 99 11.39 -13.27 -3.55
N GLY A 100 11.81 -12.61 -4.62
CA GLY A 100 11.64 -13.13 -5.99
C GLY A 100 10.21 -13.04 -6.53
N GLY A 101 9.36 -12.22 -5.91
CA GLY A 101 8.22 -11.60 -6.56
C GLY A 101 6.92 -12.40 -6.71
N ARG A 102 6.75 -13.53 -6.02
CA ARG A 102 5.57 -14.39 -6.24
C ARG A 102 4.40 -14.21 -5.27
N GLU A 103 4.65 -13.78 -4.03
CA GLU A 103 3.62 -13.91 -2.98
C GLU A 103 3.11 -12.61 -2.40
N GLY A 104 3.77 -11.49 -2.73
CA GLY A 104 3.60 -10.31 -1.92
C GLY A 104 2.54 -9.35 -2.41
N GLY A 105 2.35 -9.15 -3.72
CA GLY A 105 1.66 -7.98 -4.31
C GLY A 105 0.44 -7.43 -3.55
N GLY A 106 -0.39 -8.28 -2.93
CA GLY A 106 -1.62 -7.85 -2.32
C GLY A 106 -2.66 -7.57 -3.39
N PHE A 107 -3.93 -7.58 -3.00
CA PHE A 107 -5.01 -7.35 -3.94
C PHE A 107 -4.86 -5.96 -4.59
N GLY A 108 -4.90 -5.91 -5.91
CA GLY A 108 -4.76 -4.66 -6.67
C GLY A 108 -3.32 -4.27 -7.04
N TYR A 109 -2.31 -5.13 -6.82
CA TYR A 109 -0.95 -4.88 -7.29
C TYR A 109 -0.44 -5.98 -8.22
N CYS A 110 0.60 -5.65 -8.97
CA CYS A 110 1.21 -6.53 -9.96
C CYS A 110 1.96 -7.70 -9.30
N VAL A 111 1.60 -8.93 -9.66
CA VAL A 111 2.25 -10.17 -9.17
C VAL A 111 3.39 -10.65 -10.04
N THR A 112 3.74 -9.94 -11.12
CA THR A 112 4.89 -10.31 -11.91
C THR A 112 6.15 -10.25 -11.05
N ALA A 113 7.01 -11.26 -11.20
CA ALA A 113 8.22 -11.39 -10.41
C ALA A 113 9.07 -10.10 -10.49
N GLY A 114 9.31 -9.47 -9.34
CA GLY A 114 10.09 -8.23 -9.24
C GLY A 114 9.32 -6.94 -9.55
N CYS A 115 8.00 -6.98 -9.76
CA CYS A 115 7.20 -5.77 -9.98
C CYS A 115 6.57 -5.21 -8.69
N GLY A 116 5.47 -5.81 -8.21
CA GLY A 116 4.76 -5.36 -7.02
C GLY A 116 4.17 -3.94 -7.13
N CYS A 117 4.02 -3.40 -8.34
CA CYS A 117 3.54 -2.04 -8.56
C CYS A 117 2.02 -2.00 -8.81
N PRO A 118 1.33 -0.92 -8.39
CA PRO A 118 -0.10 -0.75 -8.60
C PRO A 118 -0.47 -0.55 -10.09
N PRO A 119 -1.77 -0.59 -10.46
CA PRO A 119 -2.21 -0.56 -11.86
C PRO A 119 -1.87 0.77 -12.54
N TYR A 120 -1.88 1.88 -11.79
CA TYR A 120 -1.52 3.20 -12.31
C TYR A 120 -0.03 3.31 -12.69
N ALA A 121 0.82 2.41 -12.18
CA ALA A 121 2.24 2.35 -12.52
C ALA A 121 2.51 1.61 -13.84
N HIS A 122 1.47 1.19 -14.55
CA HIS A 122 1.57 0.45 -15.80
C HIS A 122 0.98 1.29 -16.94
N ALA A 123 1.72 1.35 -18.05
CA ALA A 123 1.28 2.04 -19.25
C ALA A 123 -0.06 1.48 -19.73
N MET A 124 -0.91 2.31 -20.31
CA MET A 124 -2.11 1.81 -20.98
C MET A 124 -1.71 1.07 -22.25
N ASP A 125 -2.17 -0.17 -22.38
CA ASP A 125 -2.04 -0.99 -23.59
C ASP A 125 -3.42 -1.52 -23.99
N LYS A 126 -4.07 -0.74 -24.87
CA LYS A 126 -5.47 -0.92 -25.29
C LYS A 126 -6.42 -0.93 -24.08
N SER A 127 -7.23 -1.99 -23.93
CA SER A 127 -8.13 -2.21 -22.79
C SER A 127 -7.43 -2.80 -21.56
N THR A 128 -6.11 -3.03 -21.64
CA THR A 128 -5.33 -3.62 -20.55
C THR A 128 -4.18 -2.71 -20.11
N ARG A 129 -3.49 -3.11 -19.03
CA ARG A 129 -2.31 -2.42 -18.51
C ARG A 129 -1.06 -3.15 -19.01
N GLY A 130 -0.23 -2.44 -19.77
CA GLY A 130 1.01 -2.92 -20.35
C GLY A 130 2.19 -2.81 -19.40
N LYS A 131 3.36 -2.41 -19.92
CA LYS A 131 4.64 -2.38 -19.19
C LYS A 131 4.61 -1.47 -17.95
N CYS A 132 5.25 -1.91 -16.86
CA CYS A 132 5.44 -1.06 -15.68
C CYS A 132 6.44 0.06 -15.96
N VAL A 133 6.06 1.30 -15.70
CA VAL A 133 6.90 2.49 -15.90
C VAL A 133 7.81 2.79 -14.71
N ILE A 134 7.57 2.17 -13.55
CA ILE A 134 8.37 2.40 -12.34
C ILE A 134 9.55 1.45 -12.24
N CYS A 135 9.35 0.15 -12.45
CA CYS A 135 10.39 -0.86 -12.24
C CYS A 135 10.87 -1.55 -13.51
N GLY A 136 10.12 -1.46 -14.62
CA GLY A 136 10.48 -2.08 -15.90
C GLY A 136 10.58 -3.62 -15.92
N SER A 137 10.31 -4.29 -14.80
CA SER A 137 10.46 -5.74 -14.59
C SER A 137 9.27 -6.57 -15.06
N CYS A 138 8.20 -5.94 -15.56
CA CYS A 138 7.07 -6.65 -16.15
C CYS A 138 6.63 -5.99 -17.46
N ASP A 139 6.38 -6.83 -18.47
CA ASP A 139 5.87 -6.41 -19.77
C ASP A 139 4.35 -6.19 -19.77
N ARG A 140 3.66 -6.80 -18.81
CA ARG A 140 2.22 -6.68 -18.63
C ARG A 140 1.85 -6.69 -17.16
N TYR A 141 0.85 -5.91 -16.79
CA TYR A 141 0.26 -5.97 -15.46
C TYR A 141 -0.45 -7.33 -15.26
N GLN A 142 -0.10 -8.03 -14.19
CA GLN A 142 -0.80 -9.22 -13.74
C GLN A 142 -1.31 -8.97 -12.33
N GLN A 143 -2.62 -8.96 -12.12
CA GLN A 143 -3.18 -8.85 -10.77
C GLN A 143 -3.25 -10.23 -10.13
N SER A 144 -2.97 -10.33 -8.83
CA SER A 144 -3.23 -11.58 -8.09
C SER A 144 -4.71 -11.92 -8.22
N GLU A 145 -5.02 -13.19 -8.47
CA GLU A 145 -6.36 -13.69 -8.21
C GLU A 145 -6.70 -13.50 -6.74
N ARG A 146 -7.94 -13.08 -6.49
CA ARG A 146 -8.44 -12.89 -5.13
C ARG A 146 -8.47 -14.27 -4.46
N LYS A 147 -7.64 -14.49 -3.43
CA LYS A 147 -7.79 -15.71 -2.62
C LYS A 147 -9.14 -15.61 -1.91
N PRO A 148 -10.06 -16.58 -2.11
CA PRO A 148 -11.27 -16.62 -1.30
C PRO A 148 -10.88 -16.68 0.17
N ALA A 149 -11.58 -15.94 1.02
CA ALA A 149 -11.36 -15.96 2.46
C ALA A 149 -11.34 -17.43 2.92
N LYS A 150 -10.23 -17.87 3.50
CA LYS A 150 -10.16 -19.23 4.03
C LYS A 150 -11.16 -19.31 5.17
N ARG A 151 -12.20 -20.14 5.04
CA ARG A 151 -13.03 -20.53 6.18
C ARG A 151 -12.10 -20.91 7.32
N ALA A 152 -12.20 -20.22 8.45
CA ALA A 152 -11.47 -20.60 9.66
C ALA A 152 -11.94 -22.02 10.01
N LYS A 153 -11.05 -23.02 9.89
CA LYS A 153 -11.37 -24.36 10.38
C LYS A 153 -11.42 -24.26 11.90
N ARG A 154 -12.61 -24.46 12.48
CA ARG A 154 -12.78 -24.72 13.91
C ARG A 154 -11.87 -25.90 14.31
N GLU A 155 -11.06 -25.73 15.34
CA GLU A 155 -10.60 -26.90 16.12
C GLU A 155 -11.84 -27.47 16.83
N PRO A 156 -12.08 -28.79 16.76
CA PRO A 156 -13.15 -29.41 17.51
C PRO A 156 -12.84 -29.32 19.01
N ALA A 157 -13.81 -28.81 19.78
CA ALA A 157 -13.81 -28.83 21.24
C ALA A 157 -14.12 -30.24 21.76
#